data_AF-A0A963T5N7-F1
#
_entry.id   AF-A0A963T5N7-F1
#
_cell.length_a   1.000
_cell.length_b   1.000
_cell.length_c   1.000
_cell.angle_alpha   90.00
_cell.angle_beta   90.00
_cell.angle_gamma   90.00
#
_symmetry.space_group_name_H-M   'P 1'
#
loop_
_entity.id
_entity.type
_entity.pdbx_description
1 polymer ?
#
loop_
_entity_poly.entity_id
_entity_poly.type
_entity_poly.pdbx_seq_one_letter_code
_entity_poly.pdbx_strand_id
1 'polypeptide(L)'
;MTLKRAALALVAAFAFGACAKKSDAPRTSTSMEAADVNAASPLDRPYRIKNADALDIDRLFEIAPLYLRPTYEKASFDAKKGATIVTGLKFGGKEGFVAERAEFYGVDLDAIERIEAGEGGALNAPMETVLRKLRLFDVKSVDIDDETGAVTIGAVEIDALRIRQGGLPKETSASGVAALFNAFDVAGVYFKDFNAEGDDPGKSKSGASFAFDAKDLRFVGIGGGRLDALIARDFSYLIEQSSSAVAAAGKGLGPAGDLLVNGPLRNFIAPEKQRVRAKSLEWKNVSFAGLMEYGLKGEKPPVSARNLINLGTAHIVDAQSFYGDKRISIVPETDISAMEFEWLAPSKIRAVARGGLYDFTGYLPDEEEEAIEALKSRGLDRVKAESDFAYDWNADSGDAAFSAGFNSSGFADLNVDAAFEGLELARIEAARAAGGRNPAAELARLKSFSFIVDDDQMLDAFYALSALQTGGEAKDVRAATPALMRLAKLELKRSNPHVASYIDAVADFLEDGGTLEVKAVPETPVPLSAIGAASAGGPDAMAAAVNLTVTRKK
;
A
#
# COMPACT_ATOMS: atom_id res chain seq x y z
N MET A 1 -0.67 -12.82 -21.92
CA MET A 1 -1.00 -11.90 -20.82
C MET A 1 -2.09 -10.98 -21.36
N THR A 2 -3.28 -10.97 -20.78
CA THR A 2 -4.39 -10.14 -21.29
C THR A 2 -4.04 -8.66 -21.20
N LEU A 3 -4.52 -7.85 -22.15
CA LEU A 3 -4.11 -6.45 -22.29
C LEU A 3 -4.51 -5.57 -21.09
N LYS A 4 -5.55 -5.95 -20.32
CA LYS A 4 -5.86 -5.40 -18.98
C LYS A 4 -4.71 -5.60 -18.00
N ARG A 5 -4.13 -6.82 -17.97
CA ARG A 5 -2.91 -7.07 -17.20
C ARG A 5 -1.75 -6.28 -17.76
N ALA A 6 -1.72 -5.93 -19.06
CA ALA A 6 -0.70 -5.06 -19.62
C ALA A 6 -0.89 -3.59 -19.21
N ALA A 7 -2.11 -3.06 -19.14
CA ALA A 7 -2.38 -1.70 -18.66
C ALA A 7 -2.23 -1.55 -17.14
N LEU A 8 -2.73 -2.52 -16.36
CA LEU A 8 -2.41 -2.64 -14.93
C LEU A 8 -0.93 -2.90 -14.71
N ALA A 9 -0.27 -3.71 -15.54
CA ALA A 9 1.18 -3.85 -15.51
C ALA A 9 1.89 -2.63 -16.08
N LEU A 10 1.24 -1.71 -16.82
CA LEU A 10 1.83 -0.46 -17.29
C LEU A 10 1.76 0.57 -16.19
N VAL A 11 0.62 0.72 -15.53
CA VAL A 11 0.45 1.55 -14.31
C VAL A 11 1.31 1.00 -13.18
N ALA A 12 1.32 -0.32 -12.97
CA ALA A 12 2.22 -0.96 -12.03
C ALA A 12 3.66 -0.89 -12.51
N ALA A 13 3.99 -1.05 -13.79
CA ALA A 13 5.35 -0.83 -14.30
C ALA A 13 5.73 0.65 -14.29
N PHE A 14 4.82 1.61 -14.22
CA PHE A 14 5.17 3.02 -14.00
C PHE A 14 5.34 3.30 -12.50
N ALA A 15 4.53 2.66 -11.65
CA ALA A 15 4.69 2.70 -10.19
C ALA A 15 5.96 1.95 -9.71
N PHE A 16 6.34 0.87 -10.38
CA PHE A 16 7.51 0.02 -10.09
C PHE A 16 8.70 0.30 -11.03
N GLY A 17 8.50 1.06 -12.11
CA GLY A 17 9.49 1.29 -13.18
C GLY A 17 10.40 2.48 -13.00
N ALA A 18 10.37 3.06 -11.82
CA ALA A 18 11.43 3.91 -11.31
C ALA A 18 12.71 3.08 -11.10
N CYS A 19 13.31 2.54 -12.17
CA CYS A 19 14.34 1.52 -12.06
C CYS A 19 15.51 1.71 -13.07
N ALA A 20 16.61 2.43 -12.75
CA ALA A 20 17.76 2.68 -13.64
C ALA A 20 18.88 3.52 -12.97
N LYS A 21 19.96 3.87 -13.70
CA LYS A 21 21.09 4.69 -13.23
C LYS A 21 20.74 6.18 -13.08
N LYS A 22 21.59 6.96 -12.37
CA LYS A 22 21.52 8.43 -12.15
C LYS A 22 21.42 9.34 -13.41
N SER A 23 20.47 9.14 -14.30
CA SER A 23 19.96 10.19 -15.16
C SER A 23 18.70 10.73 -14.50
N ASP A 24 18.73 11.98 -14.08
CA ASP A 24 17.51 12.65 -13.64
C ASP A 24 16.53 12.63 -14.82
N ALA A 25 15.30 12.19 -14.53
CA ALA A 25 14.21 12.25 -15.49
C ALA A 25 14.11 13.67 -16.09
N PRO A 26 13.72 13.82 -17.35
CA PRO A 26 13.71 15.12 -17.98
C PRO A 26 12.80 16.06 -17.19
N ARG A 27 13.29 17.27 -16.90
CA ARG A 27 12.50 18.28 -16.19
C ARG A 27 11.96 19.27 -17.18
N THR A 28 10.64 19.28 -17.35
CA THR A 28 9.92 20.30 -18.11
C THR A 28 9.26 21.26 -17.13
N SER A 29 8.83 22.43 -17.59
CA SER A 29 8.00 23.31 -16.76
C SER A 29 6.70 22.61 -16.33
N THR A 30 6.14 21.76 -17.19
CA THR A 30 4.92 21.00 -16.91
C THR A 30 5.14 19.99 -15.79
N SER A 31 6.22 19.21 -15.82
CA SER A 31 6.49 18.20 -14.80
C SER A 31 6.82 18.81 -13.45
N MET A 32 7.61 19.88 -13.40
CA MET A 32 7.92 20.58 -12.15
C MET A 32 6.66 21.11 -11.46
N GLU A 33 5.70 21.62 -12.23
CA GLU A 33 4.44 22.10 -11.67
C GLU A 33 3.47 20.95 -11.34
N ALA A 34 3.46 19.88 -12.14
CA ALA A 34 2.61 18.72 -11.91
C ALA A 34 2.92 17.98 -10.60
N ALA A 35 4.13 18.15 -10.05
CA ALA A 35 4.55 17.63 -8.74
C ALA A 35 3.89 18.33 -7.54
N ASP A 36 3.22 19.46 -7.75
CA ASP A 36 2.38 20.10 -6.74
C ASP A 36 0.94 19.55 -6.83
N VAL A 37 0.47 18.95 -5.74
CA VAL A 37 -0.89 18.43 -5.62
C VAL A 37 -1.97 19.49 -5.85
N ASN A 38 -1.66 20.76 -5.58
CA ASN A 38 -2.60 21.88 -5.75
C ASN A 38 -2.62 22.44 -7.18
N ALA A 39 -1.62 22.10 -8.02
CA ALA A 39 -1.60 22.54 -9.40
C ALA A 39 -2.82 21.98 -10.17
N ALA A 40 -3.25 22.69 -11.23
CA ALA A 40 -4.23 22.14 -12.16
C ALA A 40 -3.61 20.99 -12.99
N SER A 41 -4.43 20.04 -13.43
CA SER A 41 -3.96 18.93 -14.26
C SER A 41 -3.28 19.47 -15.54
N PRO A 42 -2.11 18.93 -15.95
CA PRO A 42 -1.47 19.31 -17.21
C PRO A 42 -2.38 19.19 -18.43
N LEU A 43 -3.31 18.23 -18.38
CA LEU A 43 -4.29 17.95 -19.43
C LEU A 43 -5.34 19.06 -19.60
N ASP A 44 -5.55 19.91 -18.59
CA ASP A 44 -6.47 21.05 -18.67
C ASP A 44 -5.89 22.26 -19.42
N ARG A 45 -4.59 22.24 -19.70
CA ARG A 45 -3.90 23.36 -20.31
C ARG A 45 -3.72 23.14 -21.81
N PRO A 46 -3.96 24.17 -22.64
CA PRO A 46 -3.61 24.10 -24.04
C PRO A 46 -2.08 23.99 -24.16
N TYR A 47 -1.61 23.07 -25.01
CA TYR A 47 -0.21 22.95 -25.35
C TYR A 47 -0.01 23.28 -26.83
N ARG A 48 1.08 24.00 -27.15
CA ARG A 48 1.40 24.41 -28.52
C ARG A 48 2.90 24.39 -28.74
N ILE A 49 3.33 23.91 -29.90
CA ILE A 49 4.71 24.05 -30.39
C ILE A 49 4.71 24.98 -31.60
N LYS A 50 5.62 25.95 -31.61
CA LYS A 50 5.85 26.82 -32.77
C LYS A 50 6.81 26.13 -33.75
N ASN A 51 6.61 26.35 -35.04
CA ASN A 51 7.47 25.82 -36.11
C ASN A 51 7.60 24.29 -36.05
N ALA A 52 6.50 23.59 -35.77
CA ALA A 52 6.45 22.14 -35.85
C ALA A 52 6.21 21.72 -37.30
N ASP A 53 6.84 20.62 -37.69
CA ASP A 53 6.58 19.96 -38.97
C ASP A 53 5.48 18.92 -38.82
N ALA A 54 4.82 18.59 -39.94
CA ALA A 54 3.85 17.51 -39.98
C ALA A 54 4.57 16.17 -39.76
N LEU A 55 4.14 15.42 -38.74
CA LEU A 55 4.62 14.07 -38.50
C LEU A 55 4.06 13.09 -39.52
N ASP A 56 4.93 12.31 -40.14
CA ASP A 56 4.59 11.12 -40.91
C ASP A 56 4.20 9.97 -39.96
N ILE A 57 2.90 9.82 -39.74
CA ILE A 57 2.34 8.83 -38.81
C ILE A 57 2.52 7.41 -39.32
N ASP A 58 2.45 7.20 -40.64
CA ASP A 58 2.64 5.87 -41.22
C ASP A 58 4.07 5.41 -40.99
N ARG A 59 5.07 6.27 -41.25
CA ARG A 59 6.47 5.96 -40.94
C ARG A 59 6.69 5.69 -39.46
N LEU A 60 6.11 6.49 -38.56
CA LEU A 60 6.21 6.25 -37.11
C LEU A 60 5.70 4.85 -36.73
N PHE A 61 4.57 4.43 -37.30
CA PHE A 61 3.97 3.14 -36.99
C PHE A 61 4.65 1.97 -37.70
N GLU A 62 5.27 2.19 -38.86
CA GLU A 62 6.11 1.19 -39.53
C GLU A 62 7.36 0.84 -38.71
N ILE A 63 7.92 1.82 -38.00
CA ILE A 63 9.07 1.61 -37.10
C ILE A 63 8.68 0.71 -35.92
N ALA A 64 7.47 0.85 -35.39
CA ALA A 64 7.02 0.01 -34.27
C ALA A 64 6.99 -1.49 -34.63
N PRO A 65 7.31 -2.41 -33.68
CA PRO A 65 7.21 -3.84 -33.91
C PRO A 65 5.79 -4.24 -34.35
N LEU A 66 5.68 -5.21 -35.28
CA LEU A 66 4.41 -5.59 -35.92
C LEU A 66 3.27 -5.86 -34.90
N TYR A 67 3.58 -6.44 -33.76
CA TYR A 67 2.61 -6.78 -32.71
C TYR A 67 2.15 -5.59 -31.85
N LEU A 68 2.82 -4.43 -31.96
CA LEU A 68 2.47 -3.17 -31.29
C LEU A 68 1.98 -2.09 -32.26
N ARG A 69 2.02 -2.34 -33.57
CA ARG A 69 1.62 -1.34 -34.57
C ARG A 69 0.16 -0.95 -34.38
N PRO A 70 -0.13 0.31 -34.06
CA PRO A 70 -1.50 0.75 -33.95
C PRO A 70 -2.11 0.94 -35.35
N THR A 71 -3.43 0.91 -35.43
CA THR A 71 -4.18 1.35 -36.61
C THR A 71 -4.90 2.67 -36.31
N TYR A 72 -5.28 3.40 -37.33
CA TYR A 72 -5.98 4.68 -37.16
C TYR A 72 -6.88 4.99 -38.36
N GLU A 73 -7.84 5.91 -38.19
CA GLU A 73 -8.79 6.26 -39.25
C GLU A 73 -8.30 7.44 -40.09
N LYS A 74 -7.78 8.48 -39.44
CA LYS A 74 -7.32 9.71 -40.10
C LYS A 74 -6.17 10.34 -39.33
N ALA A 75 -5.19 10.86 -40.07
CA ALA A 75 -4.15 11.74 -39.55
C ALA A 75 -4.20 13.09 -40.27
N SER A 76 -4.00 14.19 -39.53
CA SER A 76 -3.91 15.54 -40.11
C SER A 76 -3.08 16.46 -39.25
N PHE A 77 -2.31 17.35 -39.87
CA PHE A 77 -1.49 18.32 -39.14
C PHE A 77 -2.30 19.58 -38.78
N ASP A 78 -2.33 19.94 -37.49
CA ASP A 78 -2.89 21.19 -37.00
C ASP A 78 -1.75 22.19 -36.73
N ALA A 79 -1.53 23.10 -37.69
CA ALA A 79 -0.49 24.12 -37.61
C ALA A 79 -0.67 25.11 -36.45
N LYS A 80 -1.90 25.32 -35.94
CA LYS A 80 -2.14 26.23 -34.80
C LYS A 80 -1.67 25.62 -33.49
N LYS A 81 -1.80 24.29 -33.36
CA LYS A 81 -1.26 23.53 -32.23
C LYS A 81 0.21 23.16 -32.42
N GLY A 82 0.64 23.02 -33.67
CA GLY A 82 1.93 22.42 -34.01
C GLY A 82 1.95 20.94 -33.67
N ALA A 83 0.88 20.23 -34.03
CA ALA A 83 0.68 18.82 -33.70
C ALA A 83 0.08 18.05 -34.87
N THR A 84 0.46 16.78 -35.00
CA THR A 84 -0.31 15.86 -35.84
C THR A 84 -1.42 15.24 -35.00
N ILE A 85 -2.65 15.42 -35.47
CA ILE A 85 -3.87 14.92 -34.87
C ILE A 85 -4.26 13.62 -35.57
N VAL A 86 -4.38 12.54 -34.80
CA VAL A 86 -4.81 11.22 -35.27
C VAL A 86 -6.16 10.89 -34.63
N THR A 87 -7.12 10.36 -35.38
CA THR A 87 -8.43 9.94 -34.86
C THR A 87 -8.64 8.44 -35.00
N GLY A 88 -9.40 7.86 -34.07
CA GLY A 88 -9.68 6.42 -34.03
C GLY A 88 -8.41 5.57 -33.87
N LEU A 89 -7.47 6.04 -33.06
CA LEU A 89 -6.19 5.35 -32.85
C LEU A 89 -6.42 4.08 -32.01
N LYS A 90 -6.22 2.91 -32.60
CA LYS A 90 -6.40 1.61 -31.97
C LYS A 90 -5.06 0.94 -31.72
N PHE A 91 -4.81 0.55 -30.47
CA PHE A 91 -3.70 -0.31 -30.07
C PHE A 91 -4.22 -1.73 -29.84
N GLY A 92 -3.49 -2.73 -30.35
CA GLY A 92 -3.86 -4.15 -30.21
C GLY A 92 -4.81 -4.65 -31.31
N GLY A 93 -5.02 -5.97 -31.32
CA GLY A 93 -5.81 -6.67 -32.34
C GLY A 93 -7.31 -6.65 -32.04
N LYS A 94 -7.87 -7.82 -31.66
CA LYS A 94 -9.25 -7.93 -31.19
C LYS A 94 -9.40 -7.20 -29.86
N GLU A 95 -8.66 -7.64 -28.84
CA GLU A 95 -8.49 -6.95 -27.56
C GLU A 95 -7.53 -5.77 -27.71
N GLY A 96 -7.92 -4.61 -27.18
CA GLY A 96 -7.21 -3.37 -27.47
C GLY A 96 -7.58 -2.19 -26.58
N PHE A 97 -6.98 -1.04 -26.90
CA PHE A 97 -7.45 0.27 -26.51
C PHE A 97 -7.72 1.11 -27.75
N VAL A 98 -8.76 1.92 -27.70
CA VAL A 98 -9.02 2.95 -28.72
C VAL A 98 -8.97 4.30 -28.04
N ALA A 99 -8.23 5.22 -28.63
CA ALA A 99 -8.31 6.65 -28.34
C ALA A 99 -9.08 7.33 -29.48
N GLU A 100 -10.15 8.05 -29.16
CA GLU A 100 -10.94 8.77 -30.17
C GLU A 100 -10.09 9.84 -30.86
N ARG A 101 -9.18 10.48 -30.10
CA ARG A 101 -8.21 11.45 -30.61
C ARG A 101 -6.86 11.30 -29.94
N ALA A 102 -5.80 11.35 -30.74
CA ALA A 102 -4.42 11.46 -30.30
C ALA A 102 -3.76 12.73 -30.89
N GLU A 103 -2.92 13.39 -30.11
CA GLU A 103 -2.16 14.58 -30.52
C GLU A 103 -0.67 14.32 -30.29
N PHE A 104 0.11 14.28 -31.37
CA PHE A 104 1.54 14.06 -31.35
C PHE A 104 2.28 15.38 -31.53
N TYR A 105 3.13 15.74 -30.56
CA TYR A 105 3.88 16.99 -30.55
C TYR A 105 5.39 16.71 -30.55
N GLY A 106 6.09 17.23 -31.57
CA GLY A 106 7.55 17.21 -31.65
C GLY A 106 8.14 15.79 -31.54
N VAL A 107 7.66 14.88 -32.38
CA VAL A 107 8.24 13.55 -32.54
C VAL A 107 9.50 13.67 -33.42
N ASP A 108 10.61 13.10 -32.97
CA ASP A 108 11.87 13.09 -33.69
C ASP A 108 12.08 11.70 -34.32
N LEU A 109 11.63 11.53 -35.57
CA LEU A 109 11.75 10.26 -36.29
C LEU A 109 13.22 9.87 -36.51
N ASP A 110 14.10 10.84 -36.72
CA ASP A 110 15.52 10.57 -36.92
C ASP A 110 16.17 10.08 -35.62
N ALA A 111 15.75 10.59 -34.46
CA ALA A 111 16.19 10.06 -33.16
C ALA A 111 15.72 8.62 -32.95
N ILE A 112 14.47 8.31 -33.29
CA ILE A 112 13.94 6.95 -33.18
C ILE A 112 14.74 5.99 -34.07
N GLU A 113 15.00 6.37 -35.33
CA GLU A 113 15.79 5.55 -36.24
C GLU A 113 17.25 5.38 -35.78
N ARG A 114 17.87 6.43 -35.22
CA ARG A 114 19.21 6.31 -34.59
C ARG A 114 19.20 5.36 -33.40
N ILE A 115 18.15 5.41 -32.59
CA ILE A 115 17.98 4.50 -31.44
C ILE A 115 17.88 3.05 -31.91
N GLU A 116 17.11 2.78 -32.96
CA GLU A 116 16.95 1.43 -33.52
C GLU A 116 18.19 0.92 -34.24
N ALA A 117 18.87 1.79 -34.97
CA ALA A 117 20.12 1.49 -35.66
C ALA A 117 21.30 1.30 -34.69
N GLY A 118 21.18 1.80 -33.45
CA GLY A 118 22.16 1.60 -32.40
C GLY A 118 22.28 0.11 -32.03
N GLU A 119 23.37 -0.54 -32.44
CA GLU A 119 23.63 -1.91 -32.02
C GLU A 119 23.99 -1.98 -30.53
N GLY A 120 23.22 -2.74 -29.75
CA GLY A 120 23.60 -3.17 -28.39
C GLY A 120 23.96 -2.04 -27.45
N GLY A 121 23.21 -0.93 -27.49
CA GLY A 121 23.51 0.31 -26.78
C GLY A 121 24.00 0.07 -25.36
N ALA A 122 25.23 0.50 -25.10
CA ALA A 122 25.84 0.34 -23.79
C ALA A 122 24.92 0.93 -22.71
N LEU A 123 24.96 0.38 -21.50
CA LEU A 123 24.12 0.83 -20.38
C LEU A 123 24.25 2.33 -20.06
N ASN A 124 25.32 2.96 -20.52
CA ASN A 124 25.66 4.38 -20.39
C ASN A 124 25.52 5.18 -21.70
N ALA A 125 24.96 4.60 -22.76
CA ALA A 125 24.71 5.31 -24.01
C ALA A 125 23.80 6.53 -23.73
N PRO A 126 23.97 7.63 -24.48
CA PRO A 126 23.16 8.83 -24.25
C PRO A 126 21.68 8.54 -24.49
N MET A 127 20.83 9.32 -23.83
CA MET A 127 19.40 9.32 -24.10
C MET A 127 19.05 10.41 -25.11
N GLU A 128 18.15 10.08 -26.03
CA GLU A 128 17.62 11.01 -27.03
C GLU A 128 16.13 11.25 -26.78
N THR A 129 15.71 12.51 -26.87
CA THR A 129 14.29 12.86 -26.80
C THR A 129 13.60 12.44 -28.08
N VAL A 130 12.72 11.44 -28.01
CA VAL A 130 11.98 10.93 -29.16
C VAL A 130 10.63 11.60 -29.33
N LEU A 131 10.08 12.13 -28.24
CA LEU A 131 8.73 12.69 -28.18
C LEU A 131 8.70 13.80 -27.14
N ARG A 132 8.29 15.01 -27.54
CA ARG A 132 8.09 16.10 -26.59
C ARG A 132 6.78 15.97 -25.82
N LYS A 133 5.69 15.64 -26.50
CA LYS A 133 4.40 15.40 -25.84
C LYS A 133 3.48 14.52 -26.68
N LEU A 134 2.81 13.58 -26.04
CA LEU A 134 1.69 12.82 -26.61
C LEU A 134 0.47 13.04 -25.72
N ARG A 135 -0.69 13.35 -26.32
CA ARG A 135 -1.99 13.36 -25.62
C ARG A 135 -2.94 12.40 -26.29
N LEU A 136 -3.59 11.53 -25.52
CA LEU A 136 -4.68 10.68 -25.98
C LEU A 136 -5.95 11.09 -25.23
N PHE A 137 -7.08 11.15 -25.93
CA PHE A 137 -8.37 11.54 -25.41
C PHE A 137 -9.39 10.43 -25.60
N ASP A 138 -10.29 10.30 -24.63
CA ASP A 138 -11.39 9.35 -24.61
C ASP A 138 -10.92 7.91 -24.82
N VAL A 139 -9.92 7.50 -24.03
CA VAL A 139 -9.29 6.18 -24.15
C VAL A 139 -10.18 5.13 -23.48
N LYS A 140 -10.55 4.12 -24.24
CA LYS A 140 -11.44 3.03 -23.81
C LYS A 140 -10.82 1.69 -24.18
N SER A 141 -11.01 0.68 -23.33
CA SER A 141 -10.75 -0.70 -23.70
C SER A 141 -11.74 -1.19 -24.77
N VAL A 142 -11.28 -2.04 -25.69
CA VAL A 142 -12.10 -2.68 -26.75
C VAL A 142 -12.02 -4.21 -26.64
N ASP A 143 -13.17 -4.87 -26.78
CA ASP A 143 -13.36 -6.33 -26.81
C ASP A 143 -12.66 -7.08 -25.67
N ILE A 144 -12.55 -6.46 -24.50
CA ILE A 144 -12.19 -7.17 -23.27
C ILE A 144 -13.44 -7.98 -22.88
N ASP A 145 -13.35 -9.31 -22.84
CA ASP A 145 -14.47 -10.20 -22.47
C ASP A 145 -15.21 -9.62 -21.25
N ASP A 146 -16.55 -9.67 -21.23
CA ASP A 146 -17.41 -9.10 -20.17
C ASP A 146 -17.07 -9.58 -18.75
N GLU A 147 -16.28 -10.64 -18.63
CA GLU A 147 -15.76 -11.18 -17.37
C GLU A 147 -14.56 -10.41 -16.82
N THR A 148 -13.87 -9.68 -17.69
CA THR A 148 -12.67 -8.91 -17.37
C THR A 148 -13.04 -7.42 -17.28
N GLY A 149 -13.15 -6.89 -16.07
CA GLY A 149 -13.61 -5.50 -15.81
C GLY A 149 -12.93 -4.41 -16.65
N ALA A 150 -13.61 -3.27 -16.82
CA ALA A 150 -13.25 -2.23 -17.78
C ALA A 150 -12.13 -1.28 -17.30
N VAL A 151 -11.41 -0.68 -18.25
CA VAL A 151 -10.53 0.46 -17.99
C VAL A 151 -10.96 1.61 -18.89
N THR A 152 -11.25 2.75 -18.27
CA THR A 152 -11.61 3.99 -18.98
C THR A 152 -10.71 5.13 -18.52
N ILE A 153 -10.28 5.95 -19.47
CA ILE A 153 -9.39 7.08 -19.19
C ILE A 153 -9.88 8.25 -20.05
N GLY A 154 -10.38 9.31 -19.41
CA GLY A 154 -10.85 10.51 -20.11
C GLY A 154 -9.75 11.15 -20.95
N ALA A 155 -8.53 11.25 -20.41
CA ALA A 155 -7.35 11.60 -21.20
C ALA A 155 -6.05 11.13 -20.55
N VAL A 156 -5.01 10.91 -21.36
CA VAL A 156 -3.64 10.66 -20.90
C VAL A 156 -2.66 11.56 -21.63
N GLU A 157 -1.67 12.08 -20.92
CA GLU A 157 -0.54 12.82 -21.46
C GLU A 157 0.77 12.14 -21.07
N ILE A 158 1.67 12.00 -22.05
CA ILE A 158 3.08 11.65 -21.84
C ILE A 158 3.90 12.90 -22.14
N ASP A 159 4.66 13.37 -21.17
CA ASP A 159 5.48 14.57 -21.24
C ASP A 159 6.96 14.22 -21.34
N ALA A 160 7.61 14.69 -22.41
CA ALA A 160 9.01 14.47 -22.75
C ALA A 160 9.52 13.05 -22.49
N LEU A 161 9.37 12.17 -23.48
CA LEU A 161 9.94 10.82 -23.46
C LEU A 161 11.34 10.85 -24.09
N ARG A 162 12.33 10.34 -23.35
CA ARG A 162 13.63 10.03 -23.90
C ARG A 162 13.85 8.53 -23.88
N ILE A 163 14.55 8.04 -24.90
CA ILE A 163 14.93 6.65 -25.02
C ILE A 163 16.46 6.60 -25.18
N ARG A 164 17.08 5.63 -24.53
CA ARG A 164 18.51 5.37 -24.63
C ARG A 164 18.84 4.85 -26.03
N GLN A 165 19.94 5.33 -26.61
CA GLN A 165 20.48 4.73 -27.83
C GLN A 165 20.69 3.22 -27.62
N GLY A 166 20.32 2.41 -28.62
CA GLY A 166 20.22 0.96 -28.50
C GLY A 166 18.83 0.42 -28.21
N GLY A 167 17.89 1.31 -27.88
CA GLY A 167 16.47 1.01 -27.76
C GLY A 167 16.10 0.22 -26.50
N LEU A 168 14.88 -0.32 -26.53
CA LEU A 168 14.39 -1.20 -25.48
C LEU A 168 15.08 -2.58 -25.61
N PRO A 169 15.43 -3.24 -24.49
CA PRO A 169 16.02 -4.58 -24.53
C PRO A 169 15.06 -5.55 -25.22
N LYS A 170 15.59 -6.37 -26.14
CA LYS A 170 14.81 -7.37 -26.89
C LYS A 170 14.49 -8.63 -26.08
N GLU A 171 15.19 -8.85 -24.95
CA GLU A 171 15.02 -10.03 -24.09
C GLU A 171 14.54 -9.66 -22.68
N THR A 172 13.77 -10.56 -22.06
CA THR A 172 13.06 -10.35 -20.78
C THR A 172 13.67 -11.13 -19.60
N SER A 173 14.99 -11.31 -19.57
CA SER A 173 15.67 -11.90 -18.40
C SER A 173 15.51 -11.03 -17.14
N ALA A 174 15.98 -11.48 -15.98
CA ALA A 174 16.00 -10.65 -14.76
C ALA A 174 16.79 -9.34 -14.95
N SER A 175 17.88 -9.38 -15.73
CA SER A 175 18.57 -8.17 -16.19
C SER A 175 17.76 -7.38 -17.23
N GLY A 176 16.83 -8.02 -17.93
CA GLY A 176 15.89 -7.42 -18.87
C GLY A 176 14.91 -6.43 -18.22
N VAL A 177 14.38 -6.71 -17.02
CA VAL A 177 13.55 -5.72 -16.29
C VAL A 177 14.38 -4.49 -15.94
N ALA A 178 15.60 -4.72 -15.43
CA ALA A 178 16.51 -3.66 -15.09
C ALA A 178 16.89 -2.82 -16.32
N ALA A 179 17.21 -3.49 -17.44
CA ALA A 179 17.56 -2.87 -18.70
C ALA A 179 16.39 -2.09 -19.30
N LEU A 180 15.14 -2.58 -19.17
CA LEU A 180 13.94 -1.94 -19.69
C LEU A 180 13.74 -0.56 -19.08
N PHE A 181 13.75 -0.49 -17.74
CA PHE A 181 13.56 0.77 -17.04
C PHE A 181 14.79 1.70 -17.13
N ASN A 182 15.95 1.18 -17.54
CA ASN A 182 17.13 1.97 -17.92
C ASN A 182 17.12 2.45 -19.36
N ALA A 183 16.24 1.91 -20.20
CA ALA A 183 16.16 2.26 -21.61
C ALA A 183 15.31 3.51 -21.86
N PHE A 184 14.51 3.99 -20.90
CA PHE A 184 13.72 5.20 -21.08
C PHE A 184 13.65 6.05 -19.82
N ASP A 185 13.31 7.32 -20.01
CA ASP A 185 12.77 8.17 -18.96
C ASP A 185 11.70 9.11 -19.52
N VAL A 186 10.85 9.61 -18.64
CA VAL A 186 9.72 10.46 -18.98
C VAL A 186 9.56 11.55 -17.93
N ALA A 187 9.31 12.78 -18.37
CA ALA A 187 9.15 13.92 -17.47
C ALA A 187 7.87 13.77 -16.65
N GLY A 188 6.82 13.21 -17.24
CA GLY A 188 5.68 12.72 -16.50
C GLY A 188 4.64 12.02 -17.38
N VAL A 189 3.81 11.21 -16.73
CA VAL A 189 2.63 10.57 -17.31
C VAL A 189 1.43 11.01 -16.48
N TYR A 190 0.46 11.66 -17.12
CA TYR A 190 -0.68 12.28 -16.47
C TYR A 190 -1.96 11.68 -17.01
N PHE A 191 -2.88 11.31 -16.13
CA PHE A 191 -4.18 10.72 -16.44
C PHE A 191 -5.27 11.60 -15.88
N LYS A 192 -6.33 11.79 -16.66
CA LYS A 192 -7.54 12.49 -16.25
C LYS A 192 -8.73 11.54 -16.34
N ASP A 193 -9.55 11.54 -15.29
CA ASP A 193 -10.70 10.64 -15.15
C ASP A 193 -10.30 9.18 -15.40
N PHE A 194 -9.29 8.70 -14.66
CA PHE A 194 -8.86 7.30 -14.71
C PHE A 194 -9.81 6.45 -13.88
N ASN A 195 -10.36 5.40 -14.47
CA ASN A 195 -11.10 4.36 -13.78
C ASN A 195 -10.61 3.00 -14.27
N ALA A 196 -10.32 2.12 -13.32
CA ALA A 196 -10.01 0.72 -13.55
C ALA A 196 -10.86 -0.14 -12.63
N GLU A 197 -11.62 -1.06 -13.21
CA GLU A 197 -12.46 -1.99 -12.48
C GLU A 197 -11.94 -3.42 -12.65
N GLY A 198 -11.77 -4.09 -11.52
CA GLY A 198 -11.42 -5.49 -11.42
C GLY A 198 -12.57 -6.39 -11.85
N ASP A 199 -12.32 -7.69 -11.86
CA ASP A 199 -13.35 -8.67 -12.19
C ASP A 199 -14.28 -8.80 -10.98
N ASP A 200 -15.58 -9.04 -11.22
CA ASP A 200 -16.55 -9.31 -10.16
C ASP A 200 -15.97 -10.38 -9.20
N PRO A 201 -15.99 -10.15 -7.87
CA PRO A 201 -15.38 -11.08 -6.92
C PRO A 201 -15.95 -12.50 -7.06
N GLY A 202 -17.23 -12.65 -7.42
CA GLY A 202 -17.90 -13.94 -7.66
C GLY A 202 -17.49 -14.66 -8.94
N LYS A 203 -16.88 -13.94 -9.90
CA LYS A 203 -16.32 -14.51 -11.15
C LYS A 203 -14.80 -14.64 -11.11
N SER A 204 -14.14 -13.85 -10.26
CA SER A 204 -12.69 -13.88 -10.09
C SER A 204 -12.22 -15.20 -9.49
N LYS A 205 -11.11 -15.76 -10.00
CA LYS A 205 -10.51 -16.99 -9.44
C LYS A 205 -9.98 -16.80 -8.01
N SER A 206 -9.58 -15.58 -7.66
CA SER A 206 -9.11 -15.22 -6.32
C SER A 206 -10.26 -15.05 -5.32
N GLY A 207 -11.51 -14.91 -5.78
CA GLY A 207 -12.60 -14.44 -4.93
C GLY A 207 -12.39 -13.01 -4.46
N ALA A 208 -11.69 -12.17 -5.21
CA ALA A 208 -11.42 -10.79 -4.83
C ALA A 208 -11.45 -9.88 -6.07
N SER A 209 -12.06 -8.70 -5.92
CA SER A 209 -12.09 -7.62 -6.90
C SER A 209 -11.38 -6.39 -6.35
N PHE A 210 -10.93 -5.54 -7.28
CA PHE A 210 -10.33 -4.25 -6.97
C PHE A 210 -10.82 -3.24 -7.98
N ALA A 211 -11.42 -2.14 -7.54
CA ALA A 211 -11.69 -0.99 -8.39
C ALA A 211 -10.89 0.22 -7.89
N PHE A 212 -10.45 1.05 -8.82
CA PHE A 212 -9.73 2.28 -8.54
C PHE A 212 -10.20 3.37 -9.50
N ASP A 213 -10.49 4.54 -8.94
CA ASP A 213 -10.83 5.75 -9.68
C ASP A 213 -9.99 6.92 -9.19
N ALA A 214 -9.58 7.80 -10.10
CA ALA A 214 -8.90 9.04 -9.79
C ALA A 214 -9.25 10.11 -10.83
N LYS A 215 -9.67 11.30 -10.38
CA LYS A 215 -9.98 12.41 -11.28
C LYS A 215 -8.74 12.98 -11.96
N ASP A 216 -7.62 12.96 -11.25
CA ASP A 216 -6.33 13.39 -11.77
C ASP A 216 -5.23 12.57 -11.11
N LEU A 217 -4.54 11.76 -11.92
CA LEU A 217 -3.47 10.87 -11.49
C LEU A 217 -2.20 11.22 -12.27
N ARG A 218 -1.11 11.50 -11.58
CA ARG A 218 0.14 11.99 -12.16
C ARG A 218 1.30 11.18 -11.64
N PHE A 219 2.14 10.72 -12.56
CA PHE A 219 3.45 10.18 -12.27
C PHE A 219 4.46 11.18 -12.83
N VAL A 220 5.26 11.77 -11.97
CA VAL A 220 6.18 12.85 -12.30
C VAL A 220 7.61 12.36 -12.16
N GLY A 221 8.41 12.62 -13.18
CA GLY A 221 9.83 12.31 -13.22
C GLY A 221 10.09 10.81 -13.05
N ILE A 222 9.74 10.01 -14.06
CA ILE A 222 9.99 8.56 -14.05
C ILE A 222 11.24 8.28 -14.87
N GLY A 223 12.25 7.71 -14.25
CA GLY A 223 13.47 7.33 -14.94
C GLY A 223 14.61 7.13 -13.98
N GLY A 224 15.67 6.49 -14.45
CA GLY A 224 16.90 6.44 -13.68
C GLY A 224 16.76 5.86 -12.28
N GLY A 225 15.78 4.99 -12.02
CA GLY A 225 15.63 4.42 -10.69
C GLY A 225 14.73 5.22 -9.78
N ARG A 226 13.98 6.18 -10.32
CA ARG A 226 13.34 7.22 -9.53
C ARG A 226 11.95 7.54 -10.06
N LEU A 227 11.10 7.90 -9.10
CA LEU A 227 9.80 8.52 -9.30
C LEU A 227 9.80 9.74 -8.37
N ASP A 228 9.89 10.93 -8.98
CA ASP A 228 9.98 12.18 -8.23
C ASP A 228 8.69 12.44 -7.43
N ALA A 229 7.52 12.23 -8.05
CA ALA A 229 6.23 12.29 -7.38
C ALA A 229 5.16 11.40 -8.03
N LEU A 230 4.29 10.81 -7.22
CA LEU A 230 2.97 10.31 -7.60
C LEU A 230 1.92 11.19 -6.92
N ILE A 231 1.05 11.78 -7.73
CA ILE A 231 -0.04 12.61 -7.25
C ILE A 231 -1.36 11.97 -7.67
N ALA A 232 -2.28 11.74 -6.76
CA ALA A 232 -3.65 11.35 -7.08
C ALA A 232 -4.61 12.31 -6.41
N ARG A 233 -5.56 12.88 -7.15
CA ARG A 233 -6.61 13.76 -6.63
C ARG A 233 -7.98 13.13 -6.82
N ASP A 234 -8.82 13.35 -5.81
CA ASP A 234 -10.17 12.85 -5.71
C ASP A 234 -10.19 11.36 -6.11
N PHE A 235 -9.33 10.58 -5.45
CA PHE A 235 -9.16 9.18 -5.74
C PHE A 235 -9.96 8.32 -4.78
N SER A 236 -10.32 7.15 -5.27
CA SER A 236 -11.09 6.17 -4.52
C SER A 236 -10.65 4.78 -4.94
N TYR A 237 -10.58 3.87 -3.98
CA TYR A 237 -10.38 2.46 -4.26
C TYR A 237 -11.40 1.64 -3.49
N LEU A 238 -11.79 0.53 -4.10
CA LEU A 238 -12.73 -0.44 -3.56
C LEU A 238 -12.08 -1.80 -3.65
N ILE A 239 -12.01 -2.50 -2.53
CA ILE A 239 -11.62 -3.91 -2.46
C ILE A 239 -12.88 -4.68 -2.08
N GLU A 240 -13.22 -5.69 -2.86
CA GLU A 240 -14.26 -6.64 -2.49
C GLU A 240 -13.68 -8.04 -2.43
N GLN A 241 -14.14 -8.82 -1.47
CA GLN A 241 -13.72 -10.21 -1.25
C GLN A 241 -14.95 -11.08 -1.07
N SER A 242 -14.96 -12.23 -1.73
CA SER A 242 -15.96 -13.26 -1.50
C SER A 242 -15.78 -13.82 -0.09
N SER A 243 -16.87 -14.33 0.49
CA SER A 243 -16.81 -14.98 1.80
C SER A 243 -15.85 -16.18 1.80
N SER A 244 -15.67 -16.86 0.66
CA SER A 244 -14.69 -17.94 0.51
C SER A 244 -13.24 -17.46 0.54
N ALA A 245 -12.94 -16.29 -0.04
CA ALA A 245 -11.61 -15.68 0.02
C ALA A 245 -11.29 -15.23 1.45
N VAL A 246 -12.25 -14.60 2.13
CA VAL A 246 -12.12 -14.20 3.54
C VAL A 246 -11.88 -15.42 4.44
N ALA A 247 -12.66 -16.50 4.27
CA ALA A 247 -12.46 -17.73 5.03
C ALA A 247 -11.11 -18.41 4.73
N ALA A 248 -10.65 -18.36 3.48
CA ALA A 248 -9.34 -18.88 3.12
C ALA A 248 -8.20 -18.07 3.76
N ALA A 249 -8.32 -16.74 3.80
CA ALA A 249 -7.40 -15.86 4.52
C ALA A 249 -7.37 -16.18 6.02
N GLY A 250 -8.54 -16.38 6.65
CA GLY A 250 -8.65 -16.78 8.06
C GLY A 250 -7.91 -18.08 8.37
N LYS A 251 -8.07 -19.11 7.53
CA LYS A 251 -7.33 -20.38 7.67
C LYS A 251 -5.82 -20.21 7.55
N GLY A 252 -5.36 -19.30 6.68
CA GLY A 252 -3.95 -18.97 6.52
C GLY A 252 -3.31 -18.35 7.77
N LEU A 253 -4.11 -17.68 8.59
CA LEU A 253 -3.68 -17.08 9.87
C LEU A 253 -3.67 -18.09 11.04
N GLY A 254 -4.03 -19.36 10.80
CA GLY A 254 -4.09 -20.40 11.83
C GLY A 254 -5.35 -20.32 12.70
N PRO A 255 -5.47 -21.16 13.76
CA PRO A 255 -6.70 -21.30 14.54
C PRO A 255 -7.19 -20.01 15.21
N ALA A 256 -6.27 -19.16 15.69
CA ALA A 256 -6.62 -17.87 16.28
C ALA A 256 -7.14 -16.88 15.23
N GLY A 257 -6.54 -16.86 14.04
CA GLY A 257 -7.02 -16.04 12.93
C GLY A 257 -8.36 -16.52 12.39
N ASP A 258 -8.59 -17.83 12.36
CA ASP A 258 -9.89 -18.41 11.99
C ASP A 258 -11.00 -18.02 12.98
N LEU A 259 -10.71 -17.98 14.28
CA LEU A 259 -11.66 -17.47 15.29
C LEU A 259 -11.97 -15.98 15.09
N LEU A 260 -10.96 -15.18 14.79
CA LEU A 260 -11.11 -13.74 14.54
C LEU A 260 -11.93 -13.47 13.27
N VAL A 261 -11.67 -14.22 12.20
CA VAL A 261 -12.35 -14.07 10.91
C VAL A 261 -13.74 -14.70 10.90
N ASN A 262 -14.04 -15.67 11.77
CA ASN A 262 -15.39 -16.23 11.91
C ASN A 262 -16.19 -15.61 13.07
N GLY A 263 -15.59 -14.67 13.82
CA GLY A 263 -16.21 -14.02 14.97
C GLY A 263 -17.00 -12.75 14.64
N PRO A 264 -17.64 -12.11 15.63
CA PRO A 264 -18.38 -10.86 15.46
C PRO A 264 -17.50 -9.69 15.01
N LEU A 265 -16.18 -9.79 15.16
CA LEU A 265 -15.20 -8.78 14.71
C LEU A 265 -14.68 -9.02 13.28
N ARG A 266 -15.19 -10.04 12.57
CA ARG A 266 -14.78 -10.37 11.20
C ARG A 266 -14.69 -9.14 10.29
N ASN A 267 -15.72 -8.31 10.35
CA ASN A 267 -15.88 -7.15 9.47
C ASN A 267 -14.85 -6.05 9.72
N PHE A 268 -14.26 -6.02 10.92
CA PHE A 268 -13.16 -5.11 11.26
C PHE A 268 -11.82 -5.60 10.69
N ILE A 269 -11.61 -6.91 10.61
CA ILE A 269 -10.32 -7.52 10.26
C ILE A 269 -10.22 -7.84 8.77
N ALA A 270 -11.31 -8.38 8.19
CA ALA A 270 -11.37 -8.83 6.81
C ALA A 270 -12.73 -8.47 6.20
N PRO A 271 -12.97 -7.16 5.96
CA PRO A 271 -14.22 -6.69 5.36
C PRO A 271 -14.42 -7.30 3.97
N GLU A 272 -15.62 -7.81 3.70
CA GLU A 272 -15.99 -8.27 2.35
C GLU A 272 -16.02 -7.11 1.36
N LYS A 273 -16.27 -5.88 1.83
CA LYS A 273 -16.30 -4.68 1.01
C LYS A 273 -15.70 -3.50 1.77
N GLN A 274 -14.54 -3.04 1.31
CA GLN A 274 -13.86 -1.88 1.86
C GLN A 274 -13.63 -0.85 0.78
N ARG A 275 -14.15 0.36 0.98
CA ARG A 275 -13.88 1.50 0.10
C ARG A 275 -13.12 2.58 0.86
N VAL A 276 -12.12 3.15 0.22
CA VAL A 276 -11.45 4.35 0.71
C VAL A 276 -11.57 5.42 -0.35
N ARG A 277 -11.84 6.65 0.07
CA ARG A 277 -11.80 7.85 -0.78
C ARG A 277 -10.85 8.84 -0.14
N ALA A 278 -10.09 9.58 -0.93
CA ALA A 278 -9.31 10.69 -0.40
C ALA A 278 -9.28 11.83 -1.40
N LYS A 279 -9.24 13.06 -0.86
CA LYS A 279 -9.16 14.27 -1.67
C LYS A 279 -7.83 14.34 -2.41
N SER A 280 -6.75 13.94 -1.75
CA SER A 280 -5.47 13.81 -2.43
C SER A 280 -4.50 12.85 -1.75
N LEU A 281 -3.62 12.27 -2.56
CA LEU A 281 -2.40 11.58 -2.17
C LEU A 281 -1.24 12.25 -2.91
N GLU A 282 -0.20 12.57 -2.17
CA GLU A 282 1.10 13.00 -2.68
C GLU A 282 2.14 12.02 -2.18
N TRP A 283 2.84 11.32 -3.07
CA TRP A 283 3.89 10.38 -2.73
C TRP A 283 5.19 10.75 -3.45
N LYS A 284 6.19 11.24 -2.71
CA LYS A 284 7.41 11.84 -3.28
C LYS A 284 8.66 11.05 -2.98
N ASN A 285 9.64 11.20 -3.86
CA ASN A 285 11.02 10.73 -3.69
C ASN A 285 11.18 9.20 -3.61
N VAL A 286 10.40 8.44 -4.37
CA VAL A 286 10.58 6.99 -4.47
C VAL A 286 11.80 6.70 -5.33
N SER A 287 12.69 5.81 -4.88
CA SER A 287 13.87 5.41 -5.63
C SER A 287 14.29 3.96 -5.42
N PHE A 288 14.58 3.26 -6.52
CA PHE A 288 15.24 1.96 -6.59
C PHE A 288 16.59 2.04 -7.32
N ALA A 289 17.16 3.25 -7.47
CA ALA A 289 18.34 3.49 -8.30
C ALA A 289 19.55 2.64 -7.86
N GLY A 290 19.77 2.49 -6.56
CA GLY A 290 20.86 1.65 -6.03
C GLY A 290 20.65 0.18 -6.34
N LEU A 291 19.43 -0.37 -6.16
CA LEU A 291 19.11 -1.76 -6.51
C LEU A 291 19.36 -2.04 -8.00
N MET A 292 19.05 -1.04 -8.81
CA MET A 292 19.14 -1.14 -10.26
C MET A 292 20.55 -1.16 -10.80
N GLU A 293 21.49 -0.46 -10.16
CA GLU A 293 22.89 -0.54 -10.54
C GLU A 293 23.43 -1.98 -10.48
N TYR A 294 22.89 -2.81 -9.58
CA TYR A 294 23.21 -4.24 -9.49
C TYR A 294 22.41 -5.07 -10.51
N GLY A 295 21.11 -4.81 -10.65
CA GLY A 295 20.25 -5.48 -11.63
C GLY A 295 20.77 -5.35 -13.07
N LEU A 296 21.27 -4.17 -13.43
CA LEU A 296 21.88 -3.91 -14.75
C LEU A 296 23.17 -4.70 -15.00
N LYS A 297 23.89 -5.08 -13.95
CA LYS A 297 25.09 -5.93 -14.04
C LYS A 297 24.75 -7.42 -13.97
N GLY A 298 23.49 -7.77 -13.69
CA GLY A 298 23.10 -9.15 -13.35
C GLY A 298 23.69 -9.63 -12.03
N GLU A 299 24.04 -8.70 -11.13
CA GLU A 299 24.63 -9.00 -9.84
C GLU A 299 23.58 -8.93 -8.74
N LYS A 300 23.70 -9.78 -7.70
CA LYS A 300 22.96 -9.61 -6.46
C LYS A 300 23.67 -8.53 -5.63
N PRO A 301 22.97 -7.49 -5.11
CA PRO A 301 23.60 -6.54 -4.22
C PRO A 301 24.16 -7.25 -2.97
N PRO A 302 25.43 -7.02 -2.59
CA PRO A 302 25.96 -7.54 -1.35
C PRO A 302 25.22 -6.93 -0.16
N VAL A 303 25.21 -7.61 0.98
CA VAL A 303 24.51 -7.18 2.21
C VAL A 303 25.07 -5.87 2.80
N SER A 304 26.30 -5.52 2.42
CA SER A 304 26.95 -4.25 2.74
C SER A 304 26.49 -3.09 1.85
N ALA A 305 25.74 -3.35 0.79
CA ALA A 305 25.21 -2.29 -0.06
C ALA A 305 24.15 -1.48 0.70
N ARG A 306 24.12 -0.18 0.45
CA ARG A 306 23.25 0.81 1.08
C ARG A 306 22.52 1.63 0.02
N ASN A 307 21.45 2.31 0.40
CA ASN A 307 20.65 3.18 -0.49
C ASN A 307 20.13 2.44 -1.73
N LEU A 308 19.75 1.17 -1.58
CA LEU A 308 19.21 0.36 -2.67
C LEU A 308 17.76 0.75 -2.99
N ILE A 309 16.99 1.02 -1.95
CA ILE A 309 15.55 1.31 -1.97
C ILE A 309 15.31 2.54 -1.09
N ASN A 310 14.41 3.41 -1.54
CA ASN A 310 13.82 4.50 -0.79
C ASN A 310 12.35 4.55 -1.22
N LEU A 311 11.42 4.31 -0.31
CA LEU A 311 9.99 4.38 -0.61
C LEU A 311 9.41 5.77 -0.34
N GLY A 312 10.24 6.78 -0.08
CA GLY A 312 9.83 8.18 -0.05
C GLY A 312 8.94 8.55 1.12
N THR A 313 8.14 9.60 0.89
CA THR A 313 7.15 10.12 1.84
C THR A 313 5.80 10.26 1.16
N ALA A 314 4.75 9.76 1.79
CA ALA A 314 3.38 9.93 1.35
C ALA A 314 2.62 10.87 2.30
N HIS A 315 1.81 11.75 1.73
CA HIS A 315 0.92 12.66 2.43
C HIS A 315 -0.49 12.52 1.84
N ILE A 316 -1.46 12.20 2.69
CA ILE A 316 -2.84 11.92 2.30
C ILE A 316 -3.76 12.91 2.99
N VAL A 317 -4.69 13.50 2.25
CA VAL A 317 -5.62 14.52 2.74
C VAL A 317 -7.06 14.04 2.60
N ASP A 318 -7.84 14.25 3.66
CA ASP A 318 -9.27 13.95 3.77
C ASP A 318 -9.60 12.48 3.39
N ALA A 319 -8.85 11.52 3.95
CA ALA A 319 -9.09 10.10 3.73
C ALA A 319 -10.36 9.64 4.47
N GLN A 320 -11.32 9.09 3.74
CA GLN A 320 -12.57 8.55 4.25
C GLN A 320 -12.60 7.04 4.01
N SER A 321 -12.85 6.28 5.07
CA SER A 321 -13.02 4.83 4.96
C SER A 321 -14.49 4.45 5.08
N PHE A 322 -14.89 3.44 4.32
CA PHE A 322 -16.25 2.93 4.28
C PHE A 322 -16.23 1.42 4.48
N TYR A 323 -17.20 0.95 5.25
CA TYR A 323 -17.58 -0.45 5.36
C TYR A 323 -18.94 -0.63 4.66
N GLY A 324 -18.96 -1.42 3.59
CA GLY A 324 -20.09 -1.38 2.66
C GLY A 324 -20.31 0.03 2.10
N ASP A 325 -21.50 0.59 2.31
CA ASP A 325 -21.82 1.98 1.94
C ASP A 325 -21.77 2.96 3.13
N LYS A 326 -21.53 2.48 4.35
CA LYS A 326 -21.45 3.30 5.56
C LYS A 326 -20.05 3.87 5.73
N ARG A 327 -19.94 5.17 5.98
CA ARG A 327 -18.64 5.82 6.28
C ARG A 327 -18.28 5.54 7.74
N ILE A 328 -17.17 4.84 7.95
CA ILE A 328 -16.67 4.46 9.29
C ILE A 328 -15.59 5.41 9.81
N SER A 329 -14.93 6.17 8.93
CA SER A 329 -13.98 7.18 9.37
C SER A 329 -13.76 8.30 8.37
N ILE A 330 -13.29 9.45 8.87
CA ILE A 330 -12.63 10.51 8.11
C ILE A 330 -11.35 10.92 8.84
N VAL A 331 -10.25 10.95 8.12
CA VAL A 331 -8.91 11.33 8.61
C VAL A 331 -8.43 12.51 7.76
N PRO A 332 -8.43 13.73 8.30
CA PRO A 332 -8.02 14.93 7.58
C PRO A 332 -6.61 14.86 7.01
N GLU A 333 -5.67 14.28 7.75
CA GLU A 333 -4.26 14.26 7.37
C GLU A 333 -3.59 12.97 7.82
N THR A 334 -2.86 12.34 6.90
CA THR A 334 -1.98 11.21 7.19
C THR A 334 -0.63 11.41 6.51
N ASP A 335 0.45 11.35 7.28
CA ASP A 335 1.83 11.33 6.78
C ASP A 335 2.43 9.94 6.95
N ILE A 336 3.12 9.45 5.93
CA ILE A 336 3.85 8.17 5.95
C ILE A 336 5.27 8.41 5.43
N SER A 337 6.27 7.86 6.10
CA SER A 337 7.65 7.89 5.65
C SER A 337 8.26 6.49 5.72
N ALA A 338 8.89 6.06 4.63
CA ALA A 338 9.64 4.81 4.53
C ALA A 338 10.90 5.06 3.68
N MET A 339 11.72 6.03 4.10
CA MET A 339 12.89 6.45 3.32
C MET A 339 14.15 5.65 3.59
N GLU A 340 14.24 5.01 4.76
CA GLU A 340 15.46 4.36 5.21
C GLU A 340 15.34 2.84 5.08
N PHE A 341 16.30 2.26 4.37
CA PHE A 341 16.45 0.83 4.14
C PHE A 341 17.86 0.40 4.49
N GLU A 342 17.97 -0.72 5.20
CA GLU A 342 19.23 -1.44 5.35
C GLU A 342 19.21 -2.64 4.38
N TRP A 343 20.06 -2.55 3.36
CA TRP A 343 20.05 -3.45 2.20
C TRP A 343 18.68 -3.44 1.48
N LEU A 344 17.86 -4.48 1.63
CA LEU A 344 16.54 -4.63 0.97
C LEU A 344 15.36 -4.59 1.95
N ALA A 345 15.62 -4.44 3.25
CA ALA A 345 14.59 -4.39 4.27
C ALA A 345 14.43 -2.95 4.79
N PRO A 346 13.19 -2.49 5.03
CA PRO A 346 12.97 -1.18 5.62
C PRO A 346 13.65 -1.16 6.99
N SER A 347 14.35 -0.09 7.31
CA SER A 347 14.97 0.12 8.62
C SER A 347 14.25 1.17 9.43
N LYS A 348 13.57 2.12 8.78
CA LYS A 348 12.65 3.03 9.46
C LYS A 348 11.36 3.22 8.70
N ILE A 349 10.24 3.04 9.40
CA ILE A 349 8.91 3.39 8.93
C ILE A 349 8.28 4.31 9.98
N ARG A 350 7.62 5.36 9.53
CA ARG A 350 6.79 6.25 10.36
C ARG A 350 5.45 6.46 9.68
N ALA A 351 4.38 6.45 10.45
CA ALA A 351 3.08 6.92 10.00
C ALA A 351 2.41 7.73 11.11
N VAL A 352 1.74 8.81 10.76
CA VAL A 352 0.98 9.65 11.70
C VAL A 352 -0.32 10.06 11.03
N ALA A 353 -1.45 9.77 11.67
CA ALA A 353 -2.77 10.20 11.24
C ALA A 353 -3.37 11.15 12.29
N ARG A 354 -3.81 12.35 11.86
CA ARG A 354 -4.25 13.43 12.75
C ARG A 354 -5.71 13.77 12.55
N GLY A 355 -6.40 14.06 13.65
CA GLY A 355 -7.78 14.56 13.64
C GLY A 355 -8.80 13.56 13.09
N GLY A 356 -8.53 12.26 13.19
CA GLY A 356 -9.45 11.22 12.76
C GLY A 356 -10.79 11.30 13.50
N LEU A 357 -11.88 11.09 12.79
CA LEU A 357 -13.23 10.97 13.33
C LEU A 357 -13.78 9.60 12.89
N TYR A 358 -14.08 8.75 13.87
CA TYR A 358 -14.50 7.37 13.67
C TYR A 358 -15.96 7.17 14.09
N ASP A 359 -16.70 6.43 13.29
CA ASP A 359 -18.07 5.99 13.55
C ASP A 359 -18.08 4.46 13.66
N PHE A 360 -18.05 3.96 14.90
CA PHE A 360 -18.07 2.52 15.16
C PHE A 360 -19.45 1.89 14.90
N THR A 361 -20.51 2.70 14.79
CA THR A 361 -21.85 2.19 14.42
C THR A 361 -21.89 1.73 12.97
N GLY A 362 -20.98 2.24 12.13
CA GLY A 362 -20.87 1.85 10.73
C GLY A 362 -20.46 0.38 10.50
N TYR A 363 -19.98 -0.32 11.53
CA TYR A 363 -19.65 -1.75 11.46
C TYR A 363 -20.85 -2.68 11.72
N LEU A 364 -21.95 -2.15 12.25
CA LEU A 364 -23.16 -2.93 12.55
C LEU A 364 -24.13 -2.94 11.35
N PRO A 365 -24.89 -4.02 11.14
CA PRO A 365 -26.03 -4.04 10.22
C PRO A 365 -27.08 -2.98 10.58
N ASP A 366 -27.85 -2.49 9.60
CA ASP A 366 -28.86 -1.44 9.82
C ASP A 366 -30.02 -1.92 10.71
N GLU A 367 -30.33 -3.21 10.66
CA GLU A 367 -31.37 -3.86 11.44
C GLU A 367 -31.04 -4.02 12.94
N GLU A 368 -29.78 -3.81 13.36
CA GLU A 368 -29.37 -3.87 14.77
C GLU A 368 -29.59 -2.51 15.48
N GLU A 369 -30.81 -1.97 15.40
CA GLU A 369 -31.14 -0.62 15.90
C GLU A 369 -30.78 -0.41 17.37
N GLU A 370 -31.02 -1.41 18.22
CA GLU A 370 -30.70 -1.35 19.66
C GLU A 370 -29.19 -1.26 19.92
N ALA A 371 -28.38 -1.99 19.14
CA ALA A 371 -26.92 -1.98 19.26
C ALA A 371 -26.35 -0.65 18.73
N ILE A 372 -26.90 -0.13 17.64
CA ILE A 372 -26.55 1.19 17.11
C ILE A 372 -26.84 2.28 18.15
N GLU A 373 -28.02 2.25 18.78
CA GLU A 373 -28.38 3.23 19.81
C GLU A 373 -27.51 3.09 21.07
N ALA A 374 -27.15 1.86 21.46
CA ALA A 374 -26.23 1.61 22.56
C ALA A 374 -24.84 2.21 22.31
N LEU A 375 -24.34 2.19 21.07
CA LEU A 375 -23.09 2.83 20.68
C LEU A 375 -23.21 4.36 20.60
N LYS A 376 -24.28 4.90 19.99
CA LYS A 376 -24.52 6.35 19.87
C LYS A 376 -24.69 7.04 21.22
N SER A 377 -25.41 6.42 22.15
CA SER A 377 -25.61 6.95 23.51
C SER A 377 -24.29 7.12 24.28
N ARG A 378 -23.22 6.45 23.83
CA ARG A 378 -21.86 6.55 24.36
C ARG A 378 -20.92 7.39 23.49
N GLY A 379 -21.44 8.04 22.45
CA GLY A 379 -20.66 8.89 21.54
C GLY A 379 -19.76 8.15 20.57
N LEU A 380 -19.94 6.83 20.40
CA LEU A 380 -19.09 6.01 19.54
C LEU A 380 -19.36 6.16 18.03
N ASP A 381 -20.31 7.02 17.67
CA ASP A 381 -20.60 7.46 16.30
C ASP A 381 -19.70 8.65 15.86
N ARG A 382 -18.86 9.18 16.77
CA ARG A 382 -18.06 10.39 16.55
C ARG A 382 -16.79 10.43 17.40
N VAL A 383 -16.11 9.29 17.51
CA VAL A 383 -14.85 9.19 18.28
C VAL A 383 -13.75 9.98 17.58
N LYS A 384 -13.20 10.97 18.26
CA LYS A 384 -12.04 11.72 17.75
C LYS A 384 -10.77 11.01 18.16
N ALA A 385 -9.89 10.73 17.22
CA ALA A 385 -8.65 10.03 17.51
C ALA A 385 -7.47 10.47 16.64
N GLU A 386 -6.29 10.26 17.17
CA GLU A 386 -5.01 10.38 16.48
C GLU A 386 -4.29 9.04 16.58
N SER A 387 -3.50 8.70 15.58
CA SER A 387 -2.68 7.49 15.64
C SER A 387 -1.29 7.72 15.09
N ASP A 388 -0.35 6.99 15.64
CA ASP A 388 1.03 6.98 15.20
C ASP A 388 1.56 5.55 15.13
N PHE A 389 2.52 5.34 14.25
CA PHE A 389 3.24 4.09 14.09
C PHE A 389 4.71 4.41 13.84
N ALA A 390 5.59 3.70 14.53
CA ALA A 390 7.00 3.71 14.28
C ALA A 390 7.56 2.28 14.23
N TYR A 391 8.47 2.06 13.29
CA TYR A 391 9.30 0.87 13.22
C TYR A 391 10.74 1.32 13.00
N ASP A 392 11.66 0.77 13.78
CA ASP A 392 13.09 1.00 13.69
C ASP A 392 13.83 -0.34 13.72
N TRP A 393 14.81 -0.51 12.84
CA TRP A 393 15.70 -1.66 12.84
C TRP A 393 17.12 -1.22 12.47
N ASN A 394 18.08 -1.63 13.29
CA ASN A 394 19.50 -1.45 13.04
C ASN A 394 20.08 -2.78 12.53
N ALA A 395 20.51 -2.82 11.27
CA ALA A 395 21.03 -4.04 10.66
C ALA A 395 22.37 -4.50 11.22
N ASP A 396 23.15 -3.61 11.84
CA ASP A 396 24.48 -3.92 12.37
C ASP A 396 24.41 -4.43 13.82
N SER A 397 23.63 -3.78 14.69
CA SER A 397 23.40 -4.24 16.07
C SER A 397 22.32 -5.33 16.18
N GLY A 398 21.42 -5.39 15.20
CA GLY A 398 20.28 -6.31 15.21
C GLY A 398 19.15 -5.90 16.15
N ASP A 399 19.23 -4.70 16.75
CA ASP A 399 18.13 -4.15 17.52
C ASP A 399 16.99 -3.76 16.58
N ALA A 400 15.76 -4.13 16.93
CA ALA A 400 14.56 -3.65 16.29
C ALA A 400 13.55 -3.19 17.34
N ALA A 401 12.75 -2.18 17.02
CA ALA A 401 11.65 -1.73 17.84
C ALA A 401 10.47 -1.37 16.95
N PHE A 402 9.25 -1.59 17.45
CA PHE A 402 8.07 -0.98 16.88
C PHE A 402 7.21 -0.38 18.00
N SER A 403 6.54 0.72 17.68
CA SER A 403 5.51 1.33 18.51
C SER A 403 4.28 1.64 17.66
N ALA A 404 3.09 1.52 18.25
CA ALA A 404 1.84 1.94 17.65
C ALA A 404 0.96 2.57 18.73
N GLY A 405 0.50 3.79 18.48
CA GLY A 405 -0.38 4.55 19.35
C GLY A 405 -1.71 4.84 18.68
N PHE A 406 -2.80 4.75 19.44
CA PHE A 406 -4.13 5.24 19.07
C PHE A 406 -4.68 5.98 20.29
N ASN A 407 -4.74 7.30 20.20
CA ASN A 407 -5.24 8.14 21.29
C ASN A 407 -6.61 8.67 20.89
N SER A 408 -7.63 8.42 21.69
CA SER A 408 -9.01 8.78 21.36
C SER A 408 -9.74 9.47 22.51
N SER A 409 -10.49 10.52 22.19
CA SER A 409 -11.34 11.20 23.16
C SER A 409 -12.69 10.49 23.26
N GLY A 410 -13.04 10.03 24.46
CA GLY A 410 -14.34 9.41 24.72
C GLY A 410 -14.44 7.94 24.33
N PHE A 411 -13.33 7.22 24.17
CA PHE A 411 -13.35 5.77 23.88
C PHE A 411 -12.26 4.99 24.62
N ALA A 412 -11.03 4.94 24.10
CA ALA A 412 -9.88 4.34 24.75
C ALA A 412 -8.56 4.77 24.09
N ASP A 413 -7.49 4.86 24.89
CA ASP A 413 -6.13 5.01 24.37
C ASP A 413 -5.46 3.65 24.31
N LEU A 414 -4.85 3.31 23.17
CA LEU A 414 -4.16 2.05 22.93
C LEU A 414 -2.70 2.35 22.59
N ASN A 415 -1.78 1.74 23.31
CA ASN A 415 -0.35 1.83 23.01
C ASN A 415 0.27 0.44 22.99
N VAL A 416 1.02 0.14 21.93
CA VAL A 416 1.73 -1.13 21.76
C VAL A 416 3.18 -0.83 21.46
N ASP A 417 4.10 -1.40 22.24
CA ASP A 417 5.53 -1.31 22.03
C ASP A 417 6.13 -2.71 22.05
N ALA A 418 7.05 -3.01 21.14
CA ALA A 418 7.91 -4.17 21.29
C ALA A 418 9.33 -3.87 20.81
N ALA A 419 10.30 -4.48 21.48
CA ALA A 419 11.71 -4.41 21.11
C ALA A 419 12.31 -5.81 21.02
N PHE A 420 13.16 -6.00 20.03
CA PHE A 420 13.85 -7.24 19.70
C PHE A 420 15.34 -7.00 19.52
N GLU A 421 16.12 -8.06 19.68
CA GLU A 421 17.54 -8.11 19.29
C GLU A 421 17.85 -9.41 18.53
N GLY A 422 19.11 -9.56 18.12
CA GLY A 422 19.58 -10.74 17.40
C GLY A 422 19.24 -10.71 15.90
N LEU A 423 18.76 -9.58 15.39
CA LEU A 423 18.38 -9.40 13.99
C LEU A 423 19.51 -8.76 13.17
N GLU A 424 20.78 -9.07 13.48
CA GLU A 424 21.91 -8.57 12.71
C GLU A 424 21.84 -9.14 11.29
N LEU A 425 21.84 -8.28 10.27
CA LEU A 425 21.66 -8.70 8.88
C LEU A 425 22.72 -9.72 8.46
N ALA A 426 23.97 -9.52 8.88
CA ALA A 426 25.06 -10.44 8.60
C ALA A 426 24.81 -11.85 9.19
N ARG A 427 24.22 -11.94 10.39
CA ARG A 427 23.90 -13.23 11.03
C ARG A 427 22.70 -13.90 10.36
N ILE A 428 21.68 -13.13 10.01
CA ILE A 428 20.51 -13.62 9.27
C ILE A 428 20.94 -14.25 7.94
N GLU A 429 21.81 -13.56 7.19
CA GLU A 429 22.29 -14.06 5.89
C GLU A 429 23.22 -15.27 6.04
N ALA A 430 24.08 -15.30 7.07
CA ALA A 430 24.90 -16.47 7.37
C ALA A 430 24.04 -17.71 7.71
N ALA A 431 23.00 -17.54 8.54
CA ALA A 431 22.06 -18.60 8.88
C ALA A 431 21.24 -19.06 7.67
N ARG A 432 20.84 -18.13 6.78
CA ARG A 432 20.19 -18.48 5.50
C ARG A 432 21.13 -19.31 4.61
N ALA A 433 22.38 -18.90 4.48
CA ALA A 433 23.38 -19.62 3.69
C ALA A 433 23.66 -21.03 4.24
N ALA A 434 23.49 -21.23 5.56
CA ALA A 434 23.56 -22.53 6.22
C ALA A 434 22.28 -23.38 6.06
N GLY A 435 21.28 -22.92 5.31
CA GLY A 435 20.03 -23.65 5.06
C GLY A 435 18.89 -23.37 6.04
N GLY A 436 19.01 -22.35 6.90
CA GLY A 436 17.93 -21.89 7.77
C GLY A 436 16.72 -21.43 6.96
N ARG A 437 15.52 -21.91 7.32
CA ARG A 437 14.28 -21.60 6.58
C ARG A 437 13.73 -20.23 6.94
N ASN A 438 13.81 -19.85 8.22
CA ASN A 438 13.38 -18.55 8.70
C ASN A 438 14.39 -17.97 9.71
N PRO A 439 15.61 -17.64 9.26
CA PRO A 439 16.70 -17.25 10.14
C PRO A 439 16.38 -16.01 10.97
N ALA A 440 15.61 -15.06 10.45
CA ALA A 440 15.20 -13.88 11.23
C ALA A 440 14.36 -14.28 12.44
N ALA A 441 13.33 -15.12 12.27
CA ALA A 441 12.50 -15.57 13.40
C ALA A 441 13.27 -16.49 14.37
N GLU A 442 14.20 -17.29 13.87
CA GLU A 442 15.05 -18.18 14.68
C GLU A 442 16.07 -17.41 15.54
N LEU A 443 16.58 -16.29 15.02
CA LEU A 443 17.56 -15.45 15.70
C LEU A 443 16.93 -14.37 16.59
N ALA A 444 15.72 -13.91 16.26
CA ALA A 444 15.00 -12.89 16.99
C ALA A 444 14.85 -13.25 18.48
N ARG A 445 15.14 -12.26 19.33
CA ARG A 445 14.96 -12.37 20.78
C ARG A 445 14.11 -11.22 21.28
N LEU A 446 13.09 -11.49 22.06
CA LEU A 446 12.25 -10.48 22.68
C LEU A 446 13.04 -9.78 23.81
N LYS A 447 13.23 -8.46 23.70
CA LYS A 447 13.81 -7.62 24.76
C LYS A 447 12.70 -7.06 25.66
N SER A 448 11.64 -6.56 25.04
CA SER A 448 10.48 -6.03 25.75
C SER A 448 9.23 -6.08 24.90
N PHE A 449 8.08 -6.18 25.56
CA PHE A 449 6.75 -5.97 24.99
C PHE A 449 5.92 -5.20 26.00
N SER A 450 5.13 -4.24 25.55
CA SER A 450 4.19 -3.48 26.35
C SER A 450 2.91 -3.28 25.54
N PHE A 451 1.77 -3.58 26.15
CA PHE A 451 0.45 -3.30 25.63
C PHE A 451 -0.32 -2.56 26.72
N ILE A 452 -0.76 -1.35 26.41
CA ILE A 452 -1.46 -0.47 27.34
C ILE A 452 -2.81 -0.13 26.72
N VAL A 453 -3.86 -0.28 27.51
CA VAL A 453 -5.22 0.18 27.19
C VAL A 453 -5.68 1.08 28.31
N ASP A 454 -5.98 2.34 28.01
CA ASP A 454 -6.62 3.26 28.93
C ASP A 454 -8.09 3.40 28.55
N ASP A 455 -8.97 2.86 29.39
CA ASP A 455 -10.41 2.85 29.13
C ASP A 455 -11.09 4.14 29.58
N ASP A 456 -11.86 4.75 28.69
CA ASP A 456 -12.76 5.87 28.99
C ASP A 456 -14.24 5.42 28.85
N GLN A 457 -14.59 4.84 27.70
CA GLN A 457 -15.96 4.37 27.38
C GLN A 457 -15.99 3.02 26.65
N MET A 458 -14.84 2.42 26.34
CA MET A 458 -14.76 1.17 25.57
C MET A 458 -15.45 0.03 26.31
N LEU A 459 -15.18 -0.15 27.60
CA LEU A 459 -15.80 -1.20 28.42
C LEU A 459 -17.31 -0.98 28.57
N ASP A 460 -17.75 0.26 28.76
CA ASP A 460 -19.17 0.61 28.85
C ASP A 460 -19.93 0.20 27.57
N ALA A 461 -19.32 0.42 26.41
CA ALA A 461 -19.88 0.02 25.14
C ALA A 461 -19.87 -1.51 24.96
N PHE A 462 -18.76 -2.16 25.30
CA PHE A 462 -18.65 -3.62 25.24
C PHE A 462 -19.72 -4.32 26.09
N TYR A 463 -19.95 -3.84 27.32
CA TYR A 463 -20.98 -4.41 28.19
C TYR A 463 -22.40 -4.11 27.73
N ALA A 464 -22.63 -2.96 27.09
CA ALA A 464 -23.93 -2.67 26.49
C ALA A 464 -24.26 -3.63 25.34
N LEU A 465 -23.31 -3.86 24.43
CA LEU A 465 -23.48 -4.80 23.33
C LEU A 465 -23.66 -6.24 23.84
N SER A 466 -22.87 -6.64 24.83
CA SER A 466 -22.97 -7.98 25.43
C SER A 466 -24.31 -8.20 26.15
N ALA A 467 -24.86 -7.16 26.77
CA ALA A 467 -26.17 -7.20 27.41
C ALA A 467 -27.30 -7.42 26.39
N LEU A 468 -27.24 -6.75 25.24
CA LEU A 468 -28.20 -6.97 24.14
C LEU A 468 -28.15 -8.41 23.63
N GLN A 469 -26.94 -8.96 23.47
CA GLN A 469 -26.78 -10.35 23.00
C GLN A 469 -27.27 -11.39 24.01
N THR A 470 -27.23 -11.07 25.31
CA THR A 470 -27.62 -12.00 26.39
C THR A 470 -29.05 -11.77 26.89
N GLY A 471 -29.73 -10.72 26.42
CA GLY A 471 -31.04 -10.30 26.91
C GLY A 471 -31.03 -9.80 28.36
N GLY A 472 -29.87 -9.34 28.84
CA GLY A 472 -29.66 -8.85 30.20
C GLY A 472 -29.41 -7.34 30.28
N GLU A 473 -29.03 -6.87 31.47
CA GLU A 473 -28.61 -5.48 31.70
C GLU A 473 -27.08 -5.37 31.69
N ALA A 474 -26.53 -4.27 31.13
CA ALA A 474 -25.08 -4.05 31.04
C ALA A 474 -24.39 -4.12 32.41
N LYS A 475 -25.02 -3.57 33.45
CA LYS A 475 -24.52 -3.61 34.83
C LYS A 475 -24.40 -5.04 35.37
N ASP A 476 -25.33 -5.93 34.98
CA ASP A 476 -25.38 -7.30 35.48
C ASP A 476 -24.31 -8.13 34.77
N VAL A 477 -24.14 -7.94 33.46
CA VAL A 477 -23.03 -8.55 32.70
C VAL A 477 -21.67 -8.07 33.23
N ARG A 478 -21.54 -6.76 33.53
CA ARG A 478 -20.32 -6.17 34.10
C ARG A 478 -20.03 -6.68 35.51
N ALA A 479 -21.04 -6.90 36.35
CA ALA A 479 -20.83 -7.48 37.67
C ALA A 479 -20.48 -8.98 37.60
N ALA A 480 -21.10 -9.72 36.67
CA ALA A 480 -20.90 -11.15 36.52
C ALA A 480 -19.53 -11.51 35.93
N THR A 481 -19.04 -10.73 34.95
CA THR A 481 -17.81 -11.08 34.20
C THR A 481 -16.56 -11.18 35.09
N PRO A 482 -16.21 -10.15 35.90
CA PRO A 482 -15.09 -10.23 36.84
C PRO A 482 -15.27 -11.32 37.89
N ALA A 483 -16.51 -11.54 38.38
CA ALA A 483 -16.80 -12.59 39.35
C ALA A 483 -16.55 -13.99 38.79
N LEU A 484 -16.97 -14.25 37.54
CA LEU A 484 -16.70 -15.51 36.84
C LEU A 484 -15.20 -15.70 36.59
N MET A 485 -14.47 -14.65 36.22
CA MET A 485 -13.01 -14.72 36.08
C MET A 485 -12.33 -15.06 37.41
N ARG A 486 -12.72 -14.40 38.51
CA ARG A 486 -12.21 -14.68 39.85
C ARG A 486 -12.63 -16.05 40.38
N LEU A 487 -13.74 -16.61 39.92
CA LEU A 487 -14.11 -18.00 40.19
C LEU A 487 -13.17 -18.97 39.45
N ALA A 488 -12.94 -18.76 38.15
CA ALA A 488 -12.00 -19.55 37.35
C ALA A 488 -10.56 -19.47 37.89
N LYS A 489 -10.19 -18.33 38.47
CA LYS A 489 -8.92 -18.14 39.18
C LYS A 489 -8.65 -19.20 40.24
N LEU A 490 -9.66 -19.69 40.97
CA LEU A 490 -9.44 -20.69 42.04
C LEU A 490 -8.95 -22.03 41.48
N GLU A 491 -9.39 -22.37 40.27
CA GLU A 491 -8.93 -23.55 39.54
C GLU A 491 -7.53 -23.28 38.95
N LEU A 492 -7.37 -22.16 38.25
CA LEU A 492 -6.12 -21.80 37.57
C LEU A 492 -4.96 -21.49 38.53
N LYS A 493 -5.23 -21.02 39.75
CA LYS A 493 -4.21 -20.78 40.77
C LYS A 493 -3.51 -22.06 41.21
N ARG A 494 -4.20 -23.22 41.12
CA ARG A 494 -3.61 -24.51 41.47
C ARG A 494 -2.57 -24.96 40.45
N SER A 495 -2.76 -24.60 39.19
CA SER A 495 -1.76 -24.82 38.14
C SER A 495 -0.69 -23.73 38.17
N ASN A 496 -1.09 -22.45 38.33
CA ASN A 496 -0.23 -21.28 38.20
C ASN A 496 -0.45 -20.20 39.27
N PRO A 497 0.51 -19.99 40.19
CA PRO A 497 0.44 -18.91 41.16
C PRO A 497 0.40 -17.49 40.55
N HIS A 498 1.03 -17.24 39.39
CA HIS A 498 1.11 -15.93 38.73
C HIS A 498 -0.16 -15.56 37.95
N VAL A 499 -0.86 -16.53 37.38
CA VAL A 499 -2.16 -16.29 36.71
C VAL A 499 -3.17 -15.68 37.66
N ALA A 500 -3.07 -15.96 38.95
CA ALA A 500 -3.91 -15.35 39.96
C ALA A 500 -3.84 -13.82 39.94
N SER A 501 -2.65 -13.23 39.90
CA SER A 501 -2.48 -11.77 39.83
C SER A 501 -2.91 -11.19 38.48
N TYR A 502 -2.72 -11.93 37.39
CA TYR A 502 -3.15 -11.46 36.06
C TYR A 502 -4.66 -11.41 35.96
N ILE A 503 -5.34 -12.46 36.44
CA ILE A 503 -6.80 -12.50 36.49
C ILE A 503 -7.33 -11.38 37.37
N ASP A 504 -6.72 -11.11 38.52
CA ASP A 504 -7.15 -9.99 39.36
C ASP A 504 -7.02 -8.65 38.64
N ALA A 505 -5.88 -8.38 38.01
CA ALA A 505 -5.67 -7.13 37.27
C ALA A 505 -6.67 -6.94 36.12
N VAL A 506 -6.93 -8.00 35.34
CA VAL A 506 -7.92 -7.95 34.24
C VAL A 506 -9.34 -7.85 34.80
N ALA A 507 -9.69 -8.60 35.84
CA ALA A 507 -10.99 -8.53 36.48
C ALA A 507 -11.25 -7.14 37.06
N ASP A 508 -10.27 -6.54 37.72
CA ASP A 508 -10.34 -5.18 38.26
C ASP A 508 -10.49 -4.13 37.14
N PHE A 509 -9.80 -4.31 36.01
CA PHE A 509 -9.98 -3.45 34.83
C PHE A 509 -11.39 -3.60 34.23
N LEU A 510 -11.88 -4.82 34.04
CA LEU A 510 -13.22 -5.09 33.53
C LEU A 510 -14.32 -4.56 34.47
N GLU A 511 -14.08 -4.59 35.78
CA GLU A 511 -15.01 -4.08 36.79
C GLU A 511 -15.01 -2.55 36.83
N ASP A 512 -13.84 -1.92 36.95
CA ASP A 512 -13.73 -0.49 37.28
C ASP A 512 -13.24 0.42 36.12
N GLY A 513 -12.77 -0.14 35.01
CA GLY A 513 -12.07 0.63 33.96
C GLY A 513 -10.65 1.08 34.36
N GLY A 514 -10.19 2.21 33.83
CA GLY A 514 -8.85 2.76 34.04
C GLY A 514 -7.82 2.18 33.07
N THR A 515 -6.55 2.11 33.46
CA THR A 515 -5.47 1.65 32.57
C THR A 515 -5.08 0.20 32.84
N LEU A 516 -5.22 -0.67 31.86
CA LEU A 516 -4.63 -2.02 31.86
C LEU A 516 -3.29 -2.01 31.14
N GLU A 517 -2.26 -2.54 31.80
CA GLU A 517 -0.91 -2.64 31.26
C GLU A 517 -0.41 -4.09 31.31
N VAL A 518 -0.16 -4.66 30.14
CA VAL A 518 0.45 -5.98 29.94
C VAL A 518 1.88 -5.77 29.47
N LYS A 519 2.86 -6.16 30.29
CA LYS A 519 4.28 -5.97 30.01
C LYS A 519 5.05 -7.28 30.11
N ALA A 520 5.91 -7.55 29.14
CA ALA A 520 6.90 -8.60 29.21
C ALA A 520 8.29 -7.98 29.06
N VAL A 521 9.11 -8.06 30.11
CA VAL A 521 10.46 -7.51 30.13
C VAL A 521 11.38 -8.56 30.71
N PRO A 522 11.79 -9.57 29.92
CA PRO A 522 12.69 -10.61 30.41
C PRO A 522 14.02 -10.00 30.86
N GLU A 523 14.62 -10.55 31.92
CA GLU A 523 15.91 -10.07 32.45
C GLU A 523 17.02 -10.13 31.40
N THR A 524 16.97 -11.14 30.53
CA THR A 524 17.82 -11.28 29.35
C THR A 524 16.96 -11.57 28.13
N PRO A 525 17.26 -11.02 26.95
CA PRO A 525 16.41 -11.22 25.78
C PRO A 525 16.23 -12.69 25.39
N VAL A 526 14.96 -13.07 25.19
CA VAL A 526 14.54 -14.48 25.06
C VAL A 526 14.25 -14.83 23.61
N PRO A 527 14.84 -15.90 23.03
CA PRO A 527 14.52 -16.35 21.68
C PRO A 527 13.03 -16.59 21.49
N LEU A 528 12.46 -16.19 20.35
CA LEU A 528 11.04 -16.42 20.07
C LEU A 528 10.67 -17.91 20.08
N SER A 529 11.58 -18.78 19.66
CA SER A 529 11.43 -20.24 19.73
C SER A 529 11.34 -20.75 21.17
N ALA A 530 12.05 -20.15 22.11
CA ALA A 530 11.98 -20.51 23.52
C ALA A 530 10.64 -20.07 24.14
N ILE A 531 10.08 -18.93 23.71
CA ILE A 531 8.73 -18.50 24.11
C ILE A 531 7.69 -19.52 23.61
N GLY A 532 7.80 -19.96 22.34
CA GLY A 532 6.91 -20.99 21.78
C GLY A 532 7.06 -22.35 22.45
N ALA A 533 8.26 -22.75 22.83
CA ALA A 533 8.49 -23.98 23.60
C ALA A 533 7.92 -23.87 25.02
N ALA A 534 8.09 -22.70 25.66
CA ALA A 534 7.53 -22.44 26.99
C ALA A 534 5.99 -22.43 26.96
N SER A 535 5.36 -21.88 25.92
CA SER A 535 3.89 -21.89 25.80
C SER A 535 3.33 -23.30 25.61
N ALA A 536 4.06 -24.21 24.97
CA ALA A 536 3.69 -25.63 24.90
C ALA A 536 3.75 -26.33 26.27
N GLY A 537 4.57 -25.83 27.20
CA GLY A 537 4.59 -26.26 28.61
C GLY A 537 3.47 -25.68 29.46
N GLY A 538 2.68 -24.75 28.91
CA GLY A 538 1.56 -24.09 29.56
C GLY A 538 1.79 -22.58 29.77
N PRO A 539 0.74 -21.83 30.17
CA PRO A 539 0.79 -20.37 30.34
C PRO A 539 1.87 -19.90 31.33
N ASP A 540 2.19 -20.71 32.34
CA ASP A 540 3.12 -20.41 33.43
C ASP A 540 4.55 -20.32 32.95
N ALA A 541 4.96 -21.34 32.19
CA ALA A 541 6.30 -21.40 31.64
C ALA A 541 6.51 -20.24 30.68
N MET A 542 5.49 -19.89 29.88
CA MET A 542 5.54 -18.72 29.00
C MET A 542 5.65 -17.41 29.78
N ALA A 543 4.77 -17.20 30.76
CA ALA A 543 4.76 -15.98 31.58
C ALA A 543 6.07 -15.80 32.33
N ALA A 544 6.62 -16.88 32.91
CA ALA A 544 7.92 -16.87 33.58
C ALA A 544 9.06 -16.60 32.59
N ALA A 545 9.04 -17.23 31.42
CA ALA A 545 10.09 -17.06 30.41
C ALA A 545 10.24 -15.60 29.99
N VAL A 546 9.13 -14.87 29.82
CA VAL A 546 9.15 -13.48 29.35
C VAL A 546 9.03 -12.45 30.47
N ASN A 547 9.04 -12.88 31.73
CA ASN A 547 8.78 -12.04 32.91
C ASN A 547 7.51 -11.19 32.73
N LEU A 548 6.40 -11.86 32.41
CA LEU A 548 5.12 -11.23 32.13
C LEU A 548 4.54 -10.60 33.41
N THR A 549 4.06 -9.37 33.28
CA THR A 549 3.33 -8.64 34.31
C THR A 549 2.04 -8.11 33.70
N VAL A 550 0.97 -8.15 34.49
CA VAL A 550 -0.31 -7.55 34.14
C VAL A 550 -0.71 -6.70 35.32
N THR A 551 -0.86 -5.40 35.11
CA THR A 551 -1.19 -4.44 36.15
C THR A 551 -2.35 -3.57 35.71
N ARG A 552 -3.16 -3.15 36.67
CA ARG A 552 -4.22 -2.19 36.46
C ARG A 552 -3.93 -0.93 37.28
N LYS A 553 -4.03 0.23 36.66
CA LYS A 553 -3.97 1.55 37.30
C LYS A 553 -5.36 2.18 37.23
N LYS A 554 -5.67 2.95 38.25
CA LYS A 554 -6.99 3.50 38.53
C LYS A 554 -7.00 4.99 38.20
#